data_AF-A0A8J5NWC5-F1
#
_entry.id   AF-A0A8J5NWC5-F1
#
_cell.length_a   1.000
_cell.length_b   1.000
_cell.length_c   1.000
_cell.angle_alpha   90.00
_cell.angle_beta   90.00
_cell.angle_gamma   90.00
#
_symmetry.space_group_name_H-M   'P 1'
#
loop_
_entity.id
_entity.type
_entity.pdbx_description
1 polymer ?
#
loop_
_entity_poly.entity_id
_entity_poly.type
_entity_poly.pdbx_seq_one_letter_code
_entity_poly.pdbx_strand_id
1 'polypeptide(L)'
;MDPIDLSSSRVNLNGPGDWKQWISIIHKFATAQNVWKYIDPSNAEKPALSKPEEPTVQQIRPTASDLTDLTAEEFRRLEFLHTQYRTKVQTHRDQQKALSSIQQHIVKTIGNYYSTIADEHDIAKELALLKARVQPTDWAHEQEVLERYYAVLKAPNRSKIDTWITSWQRILTEAQKLDLPDIKNLRPTRQFLQAVSSINPAFTDYWINKMEDEARNKPNWQDSFPDGIKISEIFERSHKAKRATGSKAVFSTFQNEGPNQSNNGYNDGDKGSNRRSRTAQWMEAQ
;
A
#
# COMPACT_ATOMS: atom_id res chain seq x y z
N MET A 1 -14.20 -4.05 -9.67
CA MET A 1 -13.30 -3.99 -8.51
C MET A 1 -12.78 -5.38 -8.31
N ASP A 2 -11.46 -5.56 -8.34
CA ASP A 2 -10.86 -6.86 -8.09
C ASP A 2 -11.18 -7.31 -6.66
N PRO A 3 -11.41 -8.61 -6.42
CA PRO A 3 -11.60 -9.12 -5.06
C PRO A 3 -10.40 -8.74 -4.21
N ILE A 4 -10.64 -8.09 -3.06
CA ILE A 4 -9.58 -7.86 -2.07
C ILE A 4 -9.10 -9.23 -1.63
N ASP A 5 -7.87 -9.59 -1.96
CA ASP A 5 -7.27 -10.87 -1.61
C ASP A 5 -6.19 -10.67 -0.53
N LEU A 6 -6.39 -11.29 0.64
CA LEU A 6 -5.45 -11.30 1.75
C LEU A 6 -4.11 -11.93 1.39
N SER A 7 -4.07 -12.84 0.40
CA SER A 7 -2.84 -13.54 0.01
C SER A 7 -1.83 -12.62 -0.69
N SER A 8 -2.31 -11.52 -1.27
CA SER A 8 -1.49 -10.52 -1.97
C SER A 8 -0.84 -9.48 -1.05
N SER A 9 -1.30 -9.40 0.21
CA SER A 9 -0.76 -8.47 1.19
C SER A 9 0.67 -8.86 1.60
N ARG A 10 1.58 -7.88 1.59
CA ARG A 10 2.99 -8.05 2.00
C ARG A 10 3.29 -7.52 3.41
N VAL A 11 2.27 -7.15 4.18
CA VAL A 11 2.46 -6.52 5.50
C VAL A 11 2.46 -7.62 6.57
N ASN A 12 3.58 -7.73 7.29
CA ASN A 12 3.73 -8.60 8.45
C ASN A 12 3.68 -7.76 9.73
N LEU A 13 3.11 -8.32 10.79
CA LEU A 13 3.10 -7.72 12.12
C LEU A 13 4.39 -8.08 12.85
N ASN A 14 5.45 -7.26 12.71
CA ASN A 14 6.73 -7.47 13.38
C ASN A 14 6.93 -6.55 14.58
N GLY A 15 6.15 -5.48 14.65
CA GLY A 15 6.19 -4.49 15.73
C GLY A 15 4.94 -3.62 15.82
N PRO A 16 4.86 -2.75 16.85
CA PRO A 16 3.76 -1.79 16.98
C PRO A 16 3.58 -0.85 15.79
N GLY A 17 4.65 -0.52 15.08
CA GLY A 17 4.60 0.32 13.86
C GLY A 17 3.81 -0.31 12.71
N ASP A 18 3.75 -1.65 12.64
CA ASP A 18 3.04 -2.37 11.58
C ASP A 18 1.54 -2.50 11.89
N TRP A 19 1.14 -2.35 13.16
CA TRP A 19 -0.22 -2.63 13.65
C TRP A 19 -1.29 -1.95 12.81
N LYS A 20 -1.19 -0.63 12.60
CA LYS A 20 -2.23 0.15 11.90
C LYS A 20 -2.43 -0.31 10.45
N GLN A 21 -1.34 -0.57 9.73
CA GLN A 21 -1.42 -1.00 8.34
C GLN A 21 -1.92 -2.45 8.25
N TRP A 22 -1.40 -3.32 9.12
CA TRP A 22 -1.77 -4.73 9.19
C TRP A 22 -3.26 -4.93 9.50
N ILE A 23 -3.77 -4.30 10.56
CA ILE A 23 -5.19 -4.42 10.93
C ILE A 23 -6.11 -3.77 9.88
N SER A 24 -5.65 -2.73 9.17
CA SER A 24 -6.43 -2.10 8.10
C SER A 24 -6.69 -3.05 6.93
N ILE A 25 -5.75 -3.94 6.62
CA ILE A 25 -5.90 -4.92 5.55
C ILE A 25 -6.95 -5.96 5.93
N ILE A 26 -6.89 -6.48 7.17
CA ILE A 26 -7.89 -7.40 7.71
C ILE A 26 -9.27 -6.73 7.75
N HIS A 27 -9.35 -5.49 8.24
CA HIS A 27 -10.61 -4.74 8.29
C HIS A 27 -11.23 -4.55 6.91
N LYS A 28 -10.45 -4.15 5.90
CA LYS A 28 -10.95 -3.98 4.52
C LYS A 28 -11.50 -5.29 3.95
N PHE A 29 -10.78 -6.39 4.11
CA PHE A 29 -11.22 -7.69 3.65
C PHE A 29 -12.49 -8.16 4.39
N ALA A 30 -12.48 -8.09 5.72
CA ALA A 30 -13.59 -8.52 6.55
C ALA A 30 -14.87 -7.70 6.32
N THR A 31 -14.74 -6.41 6.06
CA THR A 31 -15.87 -5.53 5.69
C THR A 31 -16.41 -5.90 4.31
N ALA A 32 -15.54 -6.16 3.33
CA ALA A 32 -15.98 -6.62 2.01
C ALA A 32 -16.73 -7.97 2.06
N GLN A 33 -16.35 -8.85 3.00
CA GLN A 33 -16.99 -10.15 3.22
C GLN A 33 -18.14 -10.11 4.24
N ASN A 34 -18.51 -8.93 4.76
CA ASN A 34 -19.55 -8.75 5.79
C ASN A 34 -19.32 -9.58 7.07
N VAL A 35 -18.06 -9.76 7.48
CA VAL A 35 -17.67 -10.50 8.69
C VAL A 35 -17.00 -9.65 9.77
N TRP A 36 -16.64 -8.39 9.50
CA TRP A 36 -15.92 -7.55 10.47
C TRP A 36 -16.60 -7.46 11.84
N LYS A 37 -17.93 -7.32 11.86
CA LYS A 37 -18.73 -7.25 13.10
C LYS A 37 -18.53 -8.45 14.04
N TYR A 38 -18.14 -9.60 13.52
CA TYR A 38 -17.90 -10.81 14.31
C TYR A 38 -16.49 -10.89 14.89
N ILE A 39 -15.55 -10.09 14.38
CA ILE A 39 -14.13 -10.21 14.71
C ILE A 39 -13.49 -8.90 15.19
N ASP A 40 -14.25 -7.80 15.23
CA ASP A 40 -13.72 -6.49 15.61
C ASP A 40 -13.08 -6.52 17.01
N PRO A 41 -11.75 -6.32 17.13
CA PRO A 41 -11.05 -6.36 18.42
C PRO A 41 -11.33 -5.14 19.30
N SER A 42 -12.08 -4.15 18.80
CA SER A 42 -12.51 -2.97 19.56
C SER A 42 -13.87 -3.13 20.19
N ASN A 43 -14.66 -4.11 19.75
CA ASN A 43 -15.98 -4.36 20.29
C ASN A 43 -15.94 -5.53 21.29
N ALA A 44 -16.36 -5.28 22.53
CA ALA A 44 -16.45 -6.32 23.55
C ALA A 44 -17.63 -7.26 23.28
N GLU A 45 -18.75 -6.74 22.78
CA GLU A 45 -19.98 -7.50 22.51
C GLU A 45 -20.06 -7.88 21.04
N LYS A 46 -19.70 -9.12 20.74
CA LYS A 46 -19.70 -9.63 19.36
C LYS A 46 -20.95 -10.48 19.11
N PRO A 47 -21.68 -10.25 18.01
CA PRO A 47 -22.76 -11.14 17.63
C PRO A 47 -22.21 -12.53 17.33
N ALA A 48 -22.97 -13.58 17.63
CA ALA A 48 -22.62 -14.92 17.20
C ALA A 48 -22.96 -15.10 15.71
N LEU A 49 -22.08 -15.77 14.96
CA LEU A 49 -22.42 -16.24 13.62
C LEU A 49 -23.32 -17.48 13.77
N SER A 50 -24.64 -17.28 13.67
CA SER A 50 -25.61 -18.36 13.83
C SER A 50 -25.86 -19.10 12.52
N LYS A 51 -25.98 -20.43 12.63
CA LYS A 51 -26.42 -21.28 11.53
C LYS A 51 -27.87 -20.91 11.18
N PRO A 52 -28.21 -20.72 9.90
CA PRO A 52 -29.59 -20.50 9.49
C PRO A 52 -30.49 -21.67 9.89
N GLU A 53 -31.69 -21.37 10.39
CA GLU A 53 -32.69 -22.36 10.74
C GLU A 53 -33.45 -22.82 9.50
N GLU A 54 -33.68 -24.13 9.39
CA GLU A 54 -34.43 -24.72 8.29
C GLU A 54 -35.92 -24.37 8.43
N PRO A 55 -36.58 -23.92 7.34
CA PRO A 55 -38.02 -23.68 7.35
C PRO A 55 -38.79 -24.97 7.61
N THR A 56 -39.83 -24.88 8.42
CA THR A 56 -40.69 -26.02 8.76
C THR A 56 -42.13 -25.74 8.39
N VAL A 57 -42.90 -26.81 8.14
CA VAL A 57 -44.35 -26.70 7.82
C VAL A 57 -45.14 -25.97 8.91
N GLN A 58 -44.70 -26.10 10.17
CA GLN A 58 -45.29 -25.47 11.35
C GLN A 58 -45.14 -23.95 11.37
N GLN A 59 -44.13 -23.40 10.69
CA GLN A 59 -43.95 -21.94 10.53
C GLN A 59 -45.03 -21.32 9.63
N ILE A 60 -45.64 -22.12 8.75
CA ILE A 60 -46.71 -21.67 7.85
C ILE A 60 -48.08 -21.98 8.47
N ARG A 61 -48.26 -23.22 8.94
CA ARG A 61 -49.47 -23.68 9.60
C ARG A 61 -49.09 -24.43 10.88
N PRO A 62 -49.30 -23.86 12.08
CA PRO A 62 -48.88 -24.48 13.34
C PRO A 62 -49.49 -25.87 13.60
N THR A 63 -50.65 -26.15 13.01
CA THR A 63 -51.35 -27.45 13.12
C THR A 63 -50.93 -28.47 12.06
N ALA A 64 -50.11 -28.08 11.06
CA ALA A 64 -49.62 -28.99 10.05
C ALA A 64 -48.47 -29.84 10.59
N SER A 65 -48.54 -31.14 10.31
CA SER A 65 -47.52 -32.12 10.63
C SER A 65 -46.71 -32.53 9.40
N ASP A 66 -47.31 -32.48 8.21
CA ASP A 66 -46.70 -32.88 6.96
C ASP A 66 -47.02 -31.90 5.82
N LEU A 67 -46.28 -31.99 4.71
CA LEU A 67 -46.46 -31.21 3.49
C LEU A 67 -47.85 -31.40 2.87
N THR A 68 -48.46 -32.59 3.05
CA THR A 68 -49.82 -32.88 2.57
C THR A 68 -50.89 -32.08 3.30
N ASP A 69 -50.59 -31.57 4.49
CA ASP A 69 -51.51 -30.77 5.30
C ASP A 69 -51.56 -29.30 4.82
N LEU A 70 -50.72 -28.93 3.85
CA LEU A 70 -50.63 -27.57 3.32
C LEU A 70 -51.48 -27.41 2.05
N THR A 71 -52.13 -26.25 1.95
CA THR A 71 -52.75 -25.80 0.70
C THR A 71 -51.69 -25.41 -0.33
N ALA A 72 -52.08 -25.29 -1.60
CA ALA A 72 -51.16 -24.88 -2.67
C ALA A 72 -50.48 -23.53 -2.41
N GLU A 73 -51.17 -22.58 -1.77
CA GLU A 73 -50.60 -21.27 -1.43
C GLU A 73 -49.63 -21.33 -0.25
N GLU A 74 -49.96 -22.12 0.77
CA GLU A 74 -49.06 -22.38 1.91
C GLU A 74 -47.80 -23.13 1.47
N PHE A 75 -47.93 -24.07 0.54
CA PHE A 75 -46.80 -24.77 -0.07
C PHE A 75 -45.90 -23.79 -0.85
N ARG A 76 -46.46 -22.90 -1.68
CA ARG A 76 -45.69 -21.84 -2.36
C ARG A 76 -44.96 -20.93 -1.38
N ARG A 77 -45.59 -20.61 -0.24
CA ARG A 77 -44.96 -19.81 0.82
C ARG A 77 -43.78 -20.56 1.46
N LEU A 78 -43.92 -21.85 1.70
CA LEU A 78 -42.86 -22.72 2.19
C LEU A 78 -41.69 -22.82 1.19
N GLU A 79 -41.97 -22.99 -0.11
CA GLU A 79 -40.95 -22.98 -1.17
C GLU A 79 -40.16 -21.66 -1.20
N PHE A 80 -40.86 -20.53 -1.05
CA PHE A 80 -40.22 -19.22 -0.93
C PHE A 80 -39.30 -19.14 0.29
N LEU A 81 -39.75 -19.63 1.46
CA LEU A 81 -38.91 -19.68 2.66
C LEU A 81 -37.69 -20.58 2.48
N HIS A 82 -37.83 -21.76 1.85
CA HIS A 82 -36.68 -22.62 1.53
C HIS A 82 -35.70 -21.95 0.58
N THR A 83 -36.19 -21.18 -0.39
CA THR A 83 -35.32 -20.38 -1.28
C THR A 83 -34.51 -19.35 -0.48
N GLN A 84 -35.16 -18.61 0.43
CA GLN A 84 -34.46 -17.67 1.32
C GLN A 84 -33.47 -18.38 2.25
N TYR A 85 -33.85 -19.55 2.80
CA TYR A 85 -32.97 -20.37 3.63
C TYR A 85 -31.73 -20.82 2.88
N ARG A 86 -31.87 -21.31 1.63
CA ARG A 86 -30.71 -21.69 0.79
C ARG A 86 -29.75 -20.53 0.59
N THR A 87 -30.27 -19.33 0.32
CA THR A 87 -29.45 -18.11 0.24
C THR A 87 -28.74 -17.82 1.56
N LYS A 88 -29.44 -17.87 2.70
CA LYS A 88 -28.84 -17.66 4.03
C LYS A 88 -27.75 -18.69 4.35
N VAL A 89 -27.97 -19.97 4.02
CA VAL A 89 -26.99 -21.05 4.20
C VAL A 89 -25.76 -20.79 3.34
N GLN A 90 -25.94 -20.35 2.10
CA GLN A 90 -24.84 -19.98 1.22
C GLN A 90 -24.04 -18.81 1.81
N THR A 91 -24.71 -17.72 2.21
CA THR A 91 -24.06 -16.58 2.87
C THR A 91 -23.30 -16.99 4.13
N HIS A 92 -23.88 -17.82 4.98
CA HIS A 92 -23.22 -18.34 6.18
C HIS A 92 -21.96 -19.15 5.83
N ARG A 93 -22.02 -20.02 4.82
CA ARG A 93 -20.85 -20.77 4.34
C ARG A 93 -19.76 -19.85 3.80
N ASP A 94 -20.13 -18.81 3.06
CA ASP A 94 -19.16 -17.85 2.52
C ASP A 94 -18.52 -17.02 3.62
N GLN A 95 -19.27 -16.63 4.66
CA GLN A 95 -18.75 -15.98 5.85
C GLN A 95 -17.77 -16.89 6.62
N GLN A 96 -18.08 -18.18 6.79
CA GLN A 96 -17.16 -19.14 7.42
C GLN A 96 -15.85 -19.31 6.63
N LYS A 97 -15.93 -19.35 5.29
CA LYS A 97 -14.73 -19.37 4.43
C LYS A 97 -13.91 -18.10 4.59
N ALA A 98 -14.55 -16.93 4.60
CA ALA A 98 -13.86 -15.65 4.80
C ALA A 98 -13.14 -15.59 6.15
N LEU A 99 -13.79 -16.05 7.23
CA LEU A 99 -13.18 -16.16 8.55
C LEU A 99 -11.97 -17.11 8.55
N SER A 100 -12.06 -18.24 7.85
CA SER A 100 -10.94 -19.18 7.70
C SER A 100 -9.76 -18.54 6.97
N SER A 101 -10.02 -17.77 5.91
CA SER A 101 -8.97 -17.02 5.19
C SER A 101 -8.32 -15.95 6.07
N ILE A 102 -9.09 -15.27 6.92
CA ILE A 102 -8.57 -14.31 7.89
C ILE A 102 -7.67 -15.02 8.90
N GLN A 103 -8.10 -16.16 9.44
CA GLN A 103 -7.29 -16.95 10.37
C GLN A 103 -5.95 -17.35 9.78
N GLN A 104 -5.97 -17.88 8.54
CA GLN A 104 -4.75 -18.22 7.82
C GLN A 104 -3.84 -17.01 7.61
N HIS A 105 -4.41 -15.85 7.29
CA HIS A 105 -3.65 -14.61 7.14
C HIS A 105 -3.01 -14.17 8.46
N ILE A 106 -3.75 -14.20 9.57
CA ILE A 106 -3.23 -13.86 10.91
C ILE A 106 -2.02 -14.74 11.23
N VAL A 107 -2.20 -16.06 11.25
CA VAL A 107 -1.13 -17.01 11.59
C VAL A 107 0.11 -16.83 10.70
N LYS A 108 -0.07 -16.58 9.40
CA LYS A 108 1.04 -16.40 8.44
C LYS A 108 1.80 -15.08 8.64
N THR A 109 1.17 -14.04 9.16
CA THR A 109 1.73 -12.67 9.15
C THR A 109 2.14 -12.14 10.51
N ILE A 110 1.85 -12.85 11.61
CA ILE A 110 2.18 -12.38 12.98
C ILE A 110 3.58 -12.73 13.48
N GLY A 111 4.38 -13.49 12.72
CA GLY A 111 5.81 -13.74 13.00
C GLY A 111 6.13 -14.00 14.48
N ASN A 112 6.78 -13.03 15.13
CA ASN A 112 7.23 -13.10 16.53
C ASN A 112 6.11 -13.12 17.57
N TYR A 113 4.87 -12.80 17.19
CA TYR A 113 3.73 -12.72 18.09
C TYR A 113 2.88 -13.99 18.11
N TYR A 114 3.25 -15.04 17.38
CA TYR A 114 2.50 -16.30 17.34
C TYR A 114 2.25 -16.90 18.74
N SER A 115 3.23 -16.82 19.64
CA SER A 115 3.07 -17.28 21.03
C SER A 115 1.96 -16.57 21.80
N THR A 116 1.52 -15.39 21.36
CA THR A 116 0.44 -14.61 21.99
C THR A 116 -0.93 -15.26 21.74
N ILE A 117 -1.07 -16.02 20.66
CA ILE A 117 -2.36 -16.60 20.24
C ILE A 117 -2.33 -18.13 20.16
N ALA A 118 -1.22 -18.79 20.53
CA ALA A 118 -0.99 -20.20 20.24
C ALA A 118 -2.07 -21.15 20.81
N ASP A 119 -2.64 -20.82 21.97
CA ASP A 119 -3.69 -21.62 22.62
C ASP A 119 -5.12 -21.12 22.34
N GLU A 120 -5.25 -19.98 21.67
CA GLU A 120 -6.53 -19.38 21.32
C GLU A 120 -6.92 -19.79 19.89
N HIS A 121 -8.20 -20.09 19.68
CA HIS A 121 -8.72 -20.57 18.40
C HIS A 121 -9.89 -19.72 17.89
N ASP A 122 -10.39 -18.81 18.73
CA ASP A 122 -11.38 -17.81 18.35
C ASP A 122 -10.68 -16.57 17.77
N ILE A 123 -10.88 -16.34 16.47
CA ILE A 123 -10.31 -15.23 15.69
C ILE A 123 -10.50 -13.88 16.41
N ALA A 124 -11.65 -13.68 17.02
CA ALA A 124 -12.01 -12.43 17.68
C ALA A 124 -11.16 -12.20 18.94
N LYS A 125 -10.93 -13.26 19.72
CA LYS A 125 -10.03 -13.23 20.88
C LYS A 125 -8.57 -13.14 20.46
N GLU A 126 -8.15 -13.85 19.41
CA GLU A 126 -6.79 -13.71 18.87
C GLU A 126 -6.48 -12.25 18.50
N LEU A 127 -7.38 -11.61 17.75
CA LEU A 127 -7.23 -10.20 17.39
C LEU A 127 -7.25 -9.27 18.62
N ALA A 128 -8.03 -9.60 19.65
CA ALA A 128 -8.04 -8.83 20.91
C ALA A 128 -6.72 -8.98 21.67
N LEU A 129 -6.14 -10.19 21.74
CA LEU A 129 -4.85 -10.46 22.36
C LEU A 129 -3.71 -9.75 21.62
N LEU A 130 -3.69 -9.84 20.29
CA LEU A 130 -2.73 -9.13 19.44
C LEU A 130 -2.86 -7.62 19.58
N LYS A 131 -4.10 -7.10 19.64
CA LYS A 131 -4.35 -5.69 19.90
C LYS A 131 -3.77 -5.26 21.24
N ALA A 132 -4.09 -5.98 22.32
CA ALA A 132 -3.58 -5.66 23.65
C ALA A 132 -2.05 -5.71 23.74
N ARG A 133 -1.40 -6.60 22.96
CA ARG A 133 0.05 -6.78 22.98
C ARG A 133 0.82 -5.83 22.06
N VAL A 134 0.28 -5.50 20.89
CA VAL A 134 1.02 -4.88 19.79
C VAL A 134 0.50 -3.49 19.43
N GLN A 135 -0.76 -3.17 19.72
CA GLN A 135 -1.27 -1.83 19.42
C GLN A 135 -0.43 -0.80 20.19
N PRO A 136 0.21 0.15 19.48
CA PRO A 136 0.92 1.23 20.16
C PRO A 136 -0.08 2.07 20.95
N THR A 137 0.32 2.49 22.14
CA THR A 137 -0.41 3.55 22.86
C THR A 137 -0.39 4.83 22.02
N ASP A 138 -1.36 5.72 22.23
CA ASP A 138 -1.40 7.00 21.49
C ASP A 138 -0.08 7.77 21.68
N TRP A 139 0.46 7.79 22.90
CA TRP A 139 1.77 8.38 23.20
C TRP A 139 2.91 7.69 22.43
N ALA A 140 2.98 6.35 22.44
CA ALA A 140 4.05 5.63 21.74
C ALA A 140 3.97 5.84 20.22
N HIS A 141 2.76 5.94 19.68
CA HIS A 141 2.56 6.26 18.27
C HIS A 141 2.97 7.69 17.93
N GLU A 142 2.63 8.65 18.79
CA GLU A 142 3.06 10.04 18.64
C GLU A 142 4.60 10.15 18.62
N GLN A 143 5.27 9.51 19.58
CA GLN A 143 6.73 9.47 19.65
C GLN A 143 7.35 8.80 18.41
N GLU A 144 6.78 7.68 17.95
CA GLU A 144 7.26 6.95 16.76
C GLU A 144 7.15 7.82 15.48
N VAL A 145 6.06 8.57 15.32
CA VAL A 145 5.90 9.51 14.20
C VAL A 145 6.87 10.68 14.32
N LEU A 146 7.07 11.22 15.52
CA LEU A 146 8.04 12.30 15.78
C LEU A 146 9.47 11.88 15.45
N GLU A 147 9.91 10.71 15.89
CA GLU A 147 11.24 10.17 15.60
C GLU A 147 11.45 10.01 14.08
N ARG A 148 10.47 9.44 13.38
CA ARG A 148 10.52 9.32 11.91
C ARG A 148 10.52 10.68 11.23
N TYR A 149 9.77 11.63 11.75
CA TYR A 149 9.74 12.99 11.24
C TYR A 149 11.09 13.68 11.38
N TYR A 150 11.71 13.64 12.56
CA TYR A 150 13.06 14.18 12.76
C TYR A 150 14.13 13.47 11.92
N ALA A 151 13.96 12.17 11.63
CA ALA A 151 14.85 11.44 10.73
C ALA A 151 14.80 11.99 9.30
N VAL A 152 13.62 12.36 8.78
CA VAL A 152 13.50 12.91 7.41
C VAL A 152 13.91 14.38 7.29
N LEU A 153 14.09 15.11 8.39
CA LEU A 153 14.65 16.47 8.36
C LEU A 153 16.14 16.48 7.96
N LYS A 154 16.84 15.35 8.10
CA LYS A 154 18.25 15.22 7.73
C LYS A 154 18.38 15.21 6.20
N ALA A 155 19.52 15.70 5.72
CA ALA A 155 19.80 15.77 4.28
C ALA A 155 19.64 14.38 3.62
N PRO A 156 18.94 14.28 2.48
CA PRO A 156 18.74 13.00 1.80
C PRO A 156 20.05 12.44 1.25
N ASN A 157 20.13 11.12 1.12
CA ASN A 157 21.15 10.52 0.28
C ASN A 157 20.83 10.79 -1.21
N ARG A 158 21.80 11.34 -1.96
CA ARG A 158 21.65 11.68 -3.39
C ARG A 158 21.17 10.52 -4.27
N SER A 159 21.54 9.28 -3.94
CA SER A 159 21.12 8.08 -4.68
C SER A 159 19.69 7.62 -4.36
N LYS A 160 19.11 8.08 -3.23
CA LYS A 160 17.80 7.64 -2.70
C LYS A 160 16.80 8.78 -2.58
N ILE A 161 16.97 9.84 -3.36
CA ILE A 161 16.12 11.05 -3.30
C ILE A 161 14.64 10.68 -3.50
N ASP A 162 14.31 9.89 -4.52
CA ASP A 162 12.91 9.55 -4.83
C ASP A 162 12.24 8.81 -3.64
N THR A 163 12.93 7.82 -3.06
CA THR A 163 12.44 7.09 -1.87
C THR A 163 12.34 7.98 -0.64
N TRP A 164 13.27 8.93 -0.47
CA TRP A 164 13.23 9.89 0.63
C TRP A 164 12.05 10.87 0.47
N ILE A 165 11.74 11.34 -0.74
CA ILE A 165 10.57 12.20 -1.00
C ILE A 165 9.27 11.46 -0.66
N THR A 166 9.13 10.22 -1.10
CA THR A 166 7.95 9.40 -0.74
C THR A 166 7.84 9.23 0.78
N SER A 167 8.96 9.02 1.47
CA SER A 167 8.99 8.90 2.93
C SER A 167 8.59 10.22 3.61
N TRP A 168 9.11 11.34 3.13
CA TRP A 168 8.77 12.69 3.59
C TRP A 168 7.26 12.93 3.51
N GLN A 169 6.65 12.76 2.32
CA GLN A 169 5.23 12.99 2.09
C GLN A 169 4.34 12.10 2.99
N ARG A 170 4.71 10.83 3.12
CA ARG A 170 4.00 9.88 3.98
C ARG A 170 4.03 10.33 5.44
N ILE A 171 5.20 10.68 5.97
CA ILE A 171 5.37 11.08 7.37
C ILE A 171 4.67 12.41 7.66
N LEU A 172 4.69 13.38 6.74
CA LEU A 172 3.92 14.63 6.90
C LEU A 172 2.41 14.35 7.01
N THR A 173 1.89 13.46 6.18
CA THR A 173 0.46 13.10 6.21
C THR A 173 0.10 12.42 7.53
N GLU A 174 0.98 11.59 8.08
CA GLU A 174 0.78 10.96 9.39
C GLU A 174 0.85 11.98 10.53
N ALA A 175 1.87 12.84 10.54
CA ALA A 175 2.02 13.93 11.50
C ALA A 175 0.82 14.89 11.48
N GLN A 176 0.27 15.20 10.29
CA GLN A 176 -0.92 16.06 10.12
C GLN A 176 -2.14 15.47 10.78
N LYS A 177 -2.31 14.14 10.70
CA LYS A 177 -3.41 13.44 11.37
C LYS A 177 -3.29 13.47 12.90
N LEU A 178 -2.09 13.63 13.43
CA LEU A 178 -1.82 13.74 14.87
C LEU A 178 -1.79 15.19 15.38
N ASP A 179 -2.02 16.19 14.52
CA ASP A 179 -1.88 17.63 14.82
C ASP A 179 -0.55 18.00 15.54
N LEU A 180 0.57 17.39 15.11
CA LEU A 180 1.85 17.66 15.76
C LEU A 180 2.21 19.16 15.67
N PRO A 181 2.74 19.77 16.73
CA PRO A 181 3.06 21.20 16.73
C PRO A 181 4.19 21.56 15.73
N ASP A 182 5.07 20.61 15.43
CA ASP A 182 6.20 20.78 14.52
C ASP A 182 5.79 21.02 13.06
N ILE A 183 4.63 20.52 12.66
CA ILE A 183 4.16 20.58 11.26
C ILE A 183 3.19 21.73 10.97
N LYS A 184 2.96 22.63 11.94
CA LYS A 184 2.03 23.75 11.76
C LYS A 184 2.58 24.78 10.75
N ASN A 185 1.67 25.35 9.97
CA ASN A 185 1.94 26.38 8.96
C ASN A 185 3.00 25.91 7.94
N LEU A 186 3.86 26.83 7.49
CA LEU A 186 4.94 26.54 6.53
C LEU A 186 6.23 26.03 7.18
N ARG A 187 6.19 25.53 8.43
CA ARG A 187 7.36 24.89 9.07
C ARG A 187 7.89 23.72 8.23
N PRO A 188 7.04 22.77 7.76
CA PRO A 188 7.51 21.69 6.91
C PRO A 188 8.11 22.17 5.59
N THR A 189 7.57 23.24 4.99
CA THR A 189 8.11 23.82 3.76
C THR A 189 9.56 24.28 3.96
N ARG A 190 9.83 25.02 5.04
CA ARG A 190 11.20 25.50 5.34
C ARG A 190 12.15 24.35 5.64
N GLN A 191 11.71 23.37 6.43
CA GLN A 191 12.53 22.20 6.75
C GLN A 191 12.83 21.33 5.51
N PHE A 192 11.87 21.20 4.58
CA PHE A 192 12.12 20.52 3.31
C PHE A 192 13.21 21.22 2.51
N LEU A 193 13.09 22.54 2.34
CA LEU A 193 14.06 23.36 1.61
C LEU A 193 15.45 23.28 2.23
N GLN A 194 15.53 23.27 3.56
CA GLN A 194 16.77 23.06 4.29
C GLN A 194 17.36 21.66 4.04
N ALA A 195 16.55 20.60 4.11
CA ALA A 195 17.01 19.23 3.90
C ALA A 195 17.59 19.02 2.49
N VAL A 196 17.00 19.63 1.46
CA VAL A 196 17.46 19.49 0.06
C VAL A 196 18.51 20.52 -0.36
N SER A 197 18.89 21.46 0.51
CA SER A 197 19.83 22.55 0.20
C SER A 197 21.18 22.06 -0.33
N SER A 198 21.74 20.99 0.24
CA SER A 198 23.01 20.38 -0.20
C SER A 198 22.90 19.60 -1.51
N ILE A 199 21.69 19.33 -1.99
CA ILE A 199 21.41 18.58 -3.22
C ILE A 199 21.15 19.53 -4.38
N ASN A 200 20.34 20.57 -4.17
CA ASN A 200 19.98 21.53 -5.21
C ASN A 200 19.87 22.95 -4.62
N PRO A 201 21.02 23.62 -4.35
CA PRO A 201 21.05 24.95 -3.76
C PRO A 201 20.19 25.95 -4.54
N ALA A 202 20.29 25.94 -5.87
CA ALA A 202 19.52 26.84 -6.74
C ALA A 202 17.99 26.71 -6.59
N PHE A 203 17.49 25.50 -6.33
CA PHE A 203 16.06 25.31 -6.02
C PHE A 203 15.71 25.90 -4.66
N THR A 204 16.54 25.61 -3.66
CA THR A 204 16.34 26.10 -2.30
C THR A 204 16.37 27.64 -2.25
N ASP A 205 17.37 28.27 -2.85
CA ASP A 205 17.52 29.72 -2.89
C ASP A 205 16.33 30.41 -3.57
N TYR A 206 15.88 29.88 -4.71
CA TYR A 206 14.69 30.39 -5.41
C TYR A 206 13.46 30.38 -4.51
N TRP A 207 13.17 29.26 -3.86
CA TRP A 207 11.96 29.12 -3.05
C TRP A 207 12.05 29.87 -1.72
N ILE A 208 13.23 30.02 -1.12
CA ILE A 208 13.44 30.87 0.06
C ILE A 208 13.21 32.34 -0.30
N ASN A 209 13.81 32.83 -1.39
CA ASN A 209 13.61 34.21 -1.83
C ASN A 209 12.16 34.50 -2.19
N LYS A 210 11.47 33.55 -2.84
CA LYS A 210 10.05 33.67 -3.13
C LYS A 210 9.20 33.71 -1.86
N MET A 211 9.54 32.90 -0.85
CA MET A 211 8.86 32.92 0.45
C MET A 211 8.99 34.27 1.13
N GLU A 212 10.19 34.85 1.12
CA GLU A 212 10.48 36.17 1.70
C GLU A 212 9.74 37.30 0.96
N ASP A 213 9.71 37.25 -0.37
CA ASP A 213 8.99 38.23 -1.21
C ASP A 213 7.48 38.21 -0.94
N GLU A 214 6.87 37.02 -0.91
CA GLU A 214 5.44 36.89 -0.62
C GLU A 214 5.11 37.32 0.82
N ALA A 215 6.00 37.04 1.78
CA ALA A 215 5.83 37.46 3.16
C ALA A 215 5.81 38.98 3.34
N ARG A 216 6.55 39.71 2.51
CA ARG A 216 6.58 41.18 2.54
C ARG A 216 5.42 41.82 1.80
N ASN A 217 5.00 41.22 0.70
CA ASN A 217 4.17 41.90 -0.29
C ASN A 217 2.71 41.45 -0.32
N LYS A 218 2.35 40.35 0.36
CA LYS A 218 0.99 39.78 0.30
C LYS A 218 0.42 39.49 1.70
N PRO A 219 -0.78 39.99 2.05
CA PRO A 219 -1.49 39.52 3.24
C PRO A 219 -1.92 38.05 3.04
N ASN A 220 -1.97 37.27 4.12
CA ASN A 220 -2.35 35.85 4.11
C ASN A 220 -1.57 34.99 3.11
N TRP A 221 -0.33 35.40 2.78
CA TRP A 221 0.51 34.71 1.80
C TRP A 221 0.72 33.22 2.10
N GLN A 222 0.71 32.86 3.39
CA GLN A 222 0.93 31.51 3.89
C GLN A 222 -0.09 30.51 3.35
N ASP A 223 -1.33 30.95 3.12
CA ASP A 223 -2.41 30.09 2.59
C ASP A 223 -2.22 29.76 1.11
N SER A 224 -1.54 30.64 0.38
CA SER A 224 -1.26 30.49 -1.05
C SER A 224 0.09 29.85 -1.34
N PHE A 225 1.00 29.83 -0.37
CA PHE A 225 2.34 29.27 -0.54
C PHE A 225 2.31 27.74 -0.54
N PRO A 226 3.18 27.06 -1.33
CA PRO A 226 3.28 25.61 -1.28
C PRO A 226 3.63 25.09 0.13
N ASP A 227 2.73 24.29 0.70
CA ASP A 227 2.99 23.53 1.93
C ASP A 227 4.10 22.47 1.74
N GLY A 228 4.46 21.80 2.83
CA GLY A 228 5.54 20.81 2.84
C GLY A 228 5.34 19.62 1.89
N ILE A 229 4.11 19.30 1.52
CA ILE A 229 3.82 18.25 0.54
C ILE A 229 3.96 18.84 -0.86
N LYS A 230 3.29 19.96 -1.16
CA LYS A 230 3.34 20.60 -2.48
C LYS A 230 4.77 20.98 -2.90
N ILE A 231 5.58 21.53 -1.98
CA ILE A 231 6.97 21.88 -2.29
C ILE A 231 7.81 20.64 -2.62
N SER A 232 7.53 19.51 -1.95
CA SER A 232 8.23 18.24 -2.20
C SER A 232 7.90 17.67 -3.59
N GLU A 233 6.65 17.81 -4.04
CA GLU A 233 6.24 17.40 -5.38
C GLU A 233 6.87 18.28 -6.47
N ILE A 234 6.94 19.59 -6.24
CA ILE A 234 7.60 20.53 -7.17
C ILE A 234 9.08 20.17 -7.29
N PHE A 235 9.75 19.89 -6.17
CA PHE A 235 11.12 19.41 -6.16
C PHE A 235 11.27 18.10 -6.92
N GLU A 236 10.43 17.10 -6.65
CA GLU A 236 10.46 15.79 -7.31
C GLU A 236 10.35 15.91 -8.84
N ARG A 237 9.38 16.70 -9.33
CA ARG A 237 9.21 16.96 -10.76
C ARG A 237 10.45 17.61 -11.37
N SER A 238 11.01 18.63 -10.71
CA SER A 238 12.21 19.31 -11.17
C SER A 238 13.44 18.38 -11.19
N HIS A 239 13.56 17.51 -10.19
CA HIS A 239 14.67 16.57 -10.05
C HIS A 239 14.62 15.49 -11.14
N LYS A 240 13.43 14.92 -11.39
CA LYS A 240 13.19 13.95 -12.47
C LYS A 240 13.49 14.56 -13.84
N ALA A 241 13.06 15.80 -14.09
CA ALA A 241 13.34 16.50 -15.35
C ALA A 241 14.85 16.69 -15.60
N LYS A 242 15.62 17.12 -14.59
CA LYS A 242 17.09 17.26 -14.69
C LYS A 242 17.80 15.93 -14.96
N ARG A 243 17.34 14.82 -14.36
CA ARG A 243 17.88 13.48 -14.63
C ARG A 243 17.62 13.03 -16.06
N ALA A 244 16.42 13.32 -16.59
CA ALA A 244 16.08 12.99 -17.97
C ALA A 244 16.96 13.75 -18.98
N THR A 245 17.22 15.04 -18.75
CA THR A 245 18.10 15.84 -19.62
C THR A 245 19.58 15.50 -19.48
N GLY A 246 20.07 15.20 -18.27
CA GLY A 246 21.45 14.74 -18.04
C GLY A 246 21.76 13.39 -18.69
N SER A 247 20.78 12.50 -18.81
CA SER A 247 20.96 11.20 -19.48
C SER A 247 21.11 11.29 -21.00
N LYS A 248 20.61 12.37 -21.63
CA LYS A 248 20.73 12.58 -23.09
C LYS A 248 22.06 13.19 -23.51
N ALA A 249 22.92 13.61 -22.58
CA ALA A 249 24.16 14.33 -22.88
C ALA A 249 25.41 13.42 -23.04
N VAL A 250 25.27 12.09 -22.96
CA VAL A 250 26.44 11.15 -22.94
C VAL A 250 26.72 10.47 -24.29
N PHE A 251 25.98 10.77 -25.37
CA PHE A 251 26.30 10.28 -26.71
C PHE A 251 26.14 11.37 -27.77
N SER A 252 27.15 12.22 -27.89
CA SER A 252 27.48 12.95 -29.11
C SER A 252 28.98 13.20 -29.12
N THR A 253 29.76 12.17 -29.46
CA THR A 253 31.17 12.35 -29.81
C THR A 253 31.22 13.11 -31.12
N PHE A 254 31.53 14.40 -31.03
CA PHE A 254 31.86 15.27 -32.15
C PHE A 254 33.12 14.72 -32.84
N GLN A 255 32.98 14.12 -34.03
CA GLN A 255 34.11 13.89 -34.93
C GLN A 255 34.12 15.02 -35.95
N ASN A 256 35.11 15.89 -35.81
CA ASN A 256 35.33 17.05 -36.65
C ASN A 256 36.61 16.83 -37.45
N GLU A 257 36.49 16.40 -38.70
CA GLU A 257 37.56 16.57 -39.70
C GLU A 257 36.92 16.81 -41.07
N GLY A 258 37.28 17.95 -41.68
CA GLY A 258 37.29 18.10 -43.13
C GLY A 258 38.67 18.65 -43.53
N PRO A 259 38.92 18.94 -44.83
CA PRO A 259 38.18 18.55 -46.03
C PRO A 259 39.12 17.92 -47.09
N ASN A 260 38.64 17.04 -47.99
CA ASN A 260 38.94 17.18 -49.43
C ASN A 260 38.21 16.18 -50.34
N GLN A 261 37.72 16.73 -51.45
CA GLN A 261 37.69 16.19 -52.82
C GLN A 261 37.21 14.76 -53.10
N SER A 262 36.01 14.73 -53.67
CA SER A 262 35.61 13.98 -54.87
C SER A 262 36.64 13.03 -55.50
N ASN A 263 36.32 11.73 -55.55
CA ASN A 263 36.30 11.03 -56.83
C ASN A 263 35.43 9.76 -56.80
N ASN A 264 34.53 9.67 -57.77
CA ASN A 264 33.80 8.47 -58.14
C ASN A 264 34.68 7.63 -59.07
N GLY A 265 34.75 6.30 -58.92
CA GLY A 265 35.54 5.46 -59.81
C GLY A 265 35.35 3.96 -59.62
N TYR A 266 34.42 3.41 -60.40
CA TYR A 266 34.41 2.09 -61.05
C TYR A 266 35.32 0.94 -60.53
N ASN A 267 34.63 -0.14 -60.13
CA ASN A 267 34.62 -1.49 -60.71
C ASN A 267 35.87 -2.42 -60.69
N ASP A 268 35.55 -3.65 -60.29
CA ASP A 268 36.01 -4.96 -60.77
C ASP A 268 37.31 -5.58 -60.25
N GLY A 269 37.27 -6.90 -60.00
CA GLY A 269 38.47 -7.73 -59.82
C GLY A 269 38.47 -8.72 -58.65
N ASP A 270 37.71 -9.81 -58.80
CA ASP A 270 38.01 -11.20 -58.42
C ASP A 270 39.37 -11.51 -57.72
N LYS A 271 39.32 -12.23 -56.57
CA LYS A 271 39.96 -13.56 -56.36
C LYS A 271 40.05 -13.97 -54.89
N GLY A 272 39.68 -15.23 -54.64
CA GLY A 272 40.52 -16.12 -53.81
C GLY A 272 40.10 -16.40 -52.37
N SER A 273 39.29 -17.45 -52.21
CA SER A 273 39.45 -18.57 -51.26
C SER A 273 40.30 -18.36 -49.98
N ASN A 274 39.79 -18.77 -48.82
CA ASN A 274 39.81 -20.15 -48.32
C ASN A 274 39.58 -20.24 -46.79
N ARG A 275 38.91 -21.32 -46.36
CA ARG A 275 39.00 -22.05 -45.07
C ARG A 275 38.64 -21.33 -43.75
N ARG A 276 37.55 -21.76 -43.09
CA ARG A 276 37.48 -22.84 -42.05
C ARG A 276 38.40 -22.51 -40.86
N SER A 277 37.89 -22.34 -39.63
CA SER A 277 37.42 -23.48 -38.82
C SER A 277 36.68 -23.03 -37.56
N ARG A 278 35.51 -23.64 -37.32
CA ARG A 278 34.87 -23.82 -36.01
C ARG A 278 35.61 -24.92 -35.27
N THR A 279 35.83 -24.78 -33.97
CA THR A 279 35.86 -25.93 -33.06
C THR A 279 35.35 -25.50 -31.68
N ALA A 280 34.23 -26.11 -31.30
CA ALA A 280 33.82 -26.31 -29.92
C ALA A 280 34.56 -27.55 -29.40
N GLN A 281 34.91 -27.57 -28.11
CA GLN A 281 35.27 -28.81 -27.44
C GLN A 281 34.78 -28.78 -25.99
N TRP A 282 33.97 -29.80 -25.68
CA TRP A 282 33.46 -30.17 -24.37
C TRP A 282 34.26 -31.37 -23.84
N MET A 283 34.16 -31.56 -22.51
CA MET A 283 34.46 -32.75 -21.68
C MET A 283 35.94 -33.03 -21.37
N GLU A 284 36.25 -33.24 -20.09
CA GLU A 284 36.19 -34.60 -19.52
C GLU A 284 36.13 -34.60 -17.99
N ALA A 285 35.56 -35.68 -17.47
CA ALA A 285 35.37 -36.03 -16.07
C ALA A 285 36.51 -36.92 -15.58
N GLN A 286 36.83 -36.80 -14.29
CA GLN A 286 37.01 -37.90 -13.33
C GLN A 286 36.95 -37.33 -11.91
#